data_AF-A0AAN9APV4-F1
#
_entry.id   AF-A0AAN9APV4-F1
#
_cell.length_a   1.000
_cell.length_b   1.000
_cell.length_c   1.000
_cell.angle_alpha   90.00
_cell.angle_beta   90.00
_cell.angle_gamma   90.00
#
_symmetry.space_group_name_H-M   'P 1'
#
loop_
_entity.id
_entity.type
_entity.pdbx_description
1 polymer ?
#
loop_
_entity_poly.entity_id
_entity_poly.type
_entity_poly.pdbx_seq_one_letter_code
_entity_poly.pdbx_strand_id
1 'polypeptide(L)'
;MQTHISFIIKTCFFHLRRIASIRRYLSPDACVKLVVSLVFSRLDYCNSLLAGLPASSIHGLQRVQNAAARLVLKKRKRDHITPLLRSLHWLPVNTRISYKLSTLVYKCLNDSAP
;
A
#
# COMPACT_ATOMS: atom_id res chain seq x y z
N MET A 1 2.39 -18.58 -2.61
CA MET A 1 2.26 -17.26 -1.95
C MET A 1 3.43 -16.31 -2.27
N GLN A 2 4.69 -16.73 -2.09
CA GLN A 2 5.85 -15.84 -2.34
C GLN A 2 5.97 -15.35 -3.80
N THR A 3 5.68 -16.22 -4.78
CA THR A 3 5.63 -15.88 -6.21
C THR A 3 4.60 -14.80 -6.50
N HIS A 4 3.40 -14.93 -5.92
CA HIS A 4 2.32 -13.95 -6.04
C HIS A 4 2.70 -12.59 -5.42
N ILE A 5 3.26 -12.58 -4.21
CA ILE A 5 3.75 -11.35 -3.56
C ILE A 5 4.82 -10.66 -4.41
N SER A 6 5.75 -11.44 -4.96
CA SER A 6 6.81 -10.92 -5.83
C SER A 6 6.25 -10.31 -7.11
N PHE A 7 5.23 -10.95 -7.71
CA PHE A 7 4.50 -10.43 -8.86
C PHE A 7 3.76 -9.12 -8.55
N ILE A 8 3.07 -9.04 -7.40
CA ILE A 8 2.40 -7.81 -6.94
C ILE A 8 3.41 -6.69 -6.77
N ILE A 9 4.52 -6.95 -6.09
CA ILE A 9 5.58 -5.96 -5.85
C ILE A 9 6.13 -5.43 -7.19
N LYS A 10 6.46 -6.34 -8.12
CA LYS A 10 6.94 -5.98 -9.46
C LYS A 10 5.94 -5.09 -10.20
N THR A 11 4.67 -5.47 -10.18
CA THR A 11 3.58 -4.73 -10.83
C THR A 11 3.37 -3.36 -10.19
N CYS A 12 3.39 -3.27 -8.87
CA CYS A 12 3.27 -2.00 -8.15
C CYS A 12 4.43 -1.05 -8.47
N PHE A 13 5.67 -1.54 -8.49
CA PHE A 13 6.81 -0.73 -8.88
C PHE A 13 6.75 -0.30 -10.35
N PHE A 14 6.21 -1.13 -11.24
CA PHE A 14 5.95 -0.73 -12.62
C PHE A 14 5.00 0.47 -12.69
N HIS A 15 3.85 0.41 -11.99
CA HIS A 15 2.92 1.54 -11.92
C HIS A 15 3.53 2.78 -11.28
N LEU A 16 4.29 2.63 -10.18
CA LEU A 16 4.96 3.76 -9.54
C LEU A 16 5.95 4.46 -10.48
N ARG A 17 6.70 3.73 -11.31
CA ARG A 17 7.60 4.34 -12.30
C ARG A 17 6.83 5.12 -13.37
N ARG A 18 5.69 4.60 -13.82
CA ARG A 18 4.81 5.29 -14.79
C ARG A 18 4.20 6.56 -14.19
N ILE A 19 3.77 6.52 -12.92
CA ILE A 19 3.30 7.73 -12.23
C ILE A 19 4.45 8.71 -12.02
N ALA A 20 5.66 8.22 -11.71
CA ALA A 20 6.85 9.05 -11.53
C ALA A 20 7.22 9.85 -12.78
N SER A 21 7.11 9.27 -13.98
CA SER A 21 7.43 9.98 -15.23
C SER A 21 6.51 11.17 -15.50
N ILE A 22 5.25 11.07 -15.08
CA ILE A 22 4.25 12.14 -15.24
C ILE A 22 4.10 13.01 -13.97
N ARG A 23 4.82 12.72 -12.89
CA ARG A 23 4.65 13.35 -11.57
C ARG A 23 4.75 14.87 -11.61
N ARG A 24 5.56 15.45 -12.50
CA ARG A 24 5.74 16.90 -12.66
C ARG A 24 4.46 17.63 -13.10
N TYR A 25 3.57 16.92 -13.81
CA TYR A 25 2.32 17.47 -14.35
C TYR A 25 1.10 17.20 -13.46
N LEU A 26 1.28 16.49 -12.34
CA LEU A 26 0.18 16.09 -11.46
C LEU A 26 0.11 16.97 -10.20
N SER A 27 -1.11 17.34 -9.83
CA SER A 27 -1.38 17.86 -8.48
C SER A 27 -1.10 16.76 -7.42
N PRO A 28 -0.81 17.13 -6.16
CA PRO A 28 -0.62 16.16 -5.09
C PRO A 28 -1.83 15.22 -4.93
N ASP A 29 -3.05 15.77 -4.95
CA ASP A 29 -4.30 15.01 -4.81
C ASP A 29 -4.52 14.03 -5.98
N ALA A 30 -4.30 14.47 -7.22
CA ALA A 30 -4.39 13.58 -8.38
C ALA A 30 -3.36 12.44 -8.30
N CYS A 31 -2.16 12.73 -7.81
CA CYS A 31 -1.12 11.72 -7.60
C CYS A 31 -1.53 10.70 -6.52
N VAL A 32 -2.13 11.15 -5.42
CA VAL A 32 -2.71 10.26 -4.40
C VAL A 32 -3.74 9.34 -5.02
N LYS A 33 -4.70 9.88 -5.78
CA LYS A 33 -5.76 9.10 -6.43
C LYS A 33 -5.20 8.03 -7.37
N LEU A 34 -4.19 8.36 -8.17
CA LEU A 34 -3.52 7.40 -9.06
C LEU A 34 -2.77 6.30 -8.29
N VAL A 35 -2.09 6.66 -7.20
CA VAL A 35 -1.43 5.67 -6.35
C VAL A 35 -2.46 4.76 -5.69
N VAL A 36 -3.55 5.30 -5.18
CA VAL A 36 -4.60 4.51 -4.53
C VAL A 36 -5.23 3.53 -5.54
N SER A 37 -5.59 4.02 -6.73
CA SER A 37 -6.26 3.20 -7.75
C SER A 37 -5.35 2.15 -8.41
N LEU A 38 -4.07 2.43 -8.61
CA LEU A 38 -3.15 1.52 -9.31
C LEU A 38 -2.25 0.69 -8.39
N VAL A 39 -1.94 1.19 -7.20
CA VAL A 39 -1.01 0.52 -6.26
C VAL A 39 -1.76 -0.05 -5.07
N PHE A 40 -2.56 0.76 -4.37
CA PHE A 40 -3.22 0.28 -3.15
C PHE A 40 -4.32 -0.72 -3.43
N SER A 41 -5.08 -0.55 -4.51
CA SER A 41 -6.05 -1.57 -4.96
C SER A 41 -5.44 -2.98 -5.07
N ARG A 42 -4.16 -3.08 -5.49
CA ARG A 42 -3.42 -4.35 -5.60
C ARG A 42 -2.83 -4.80 -4.26
N LEU A 43 -2.38 -3.86 -3.42
CA LEU A 43 -1.86 -4.17 -2.09
C LEU A 43 -2.96 -4.63 -1.13
N ASP A 44 -4.16 -4.08 -1.27
CA ASP A 44 -5.31 -4.37 -0.40
C ASP A 44 -6.16 -5.54 -0.89
N TYR A 45 -5.95 -5.97 -2.14
CA TYR A 45 -6.61 -7.14 -2.68
C TYR A 45 -6.23 -8.38 -1.88
N CYS A 46 -7.22 -9.01 -1.24
CA CYS A 46 -7.05 -10.19 -0.40
C CYS A 46 -5.94 -10.07 0.66
N ASN A 47 -5.66 -8.85 1.15
CA ASN A 47 -4.57 -8.63 2.10
C ASN A 47 -4.77 -9.33 3.45
N SER A 48 -6.00 -9.73 3.80
CA SER A 48 -6.28 -10.59 4.95
C SER A 48 -5.60 -11.96 4.87
N LEU A 49 -5.40 -12.50 3.67
CA LEU A 49 -4.69 -13.77 3.45
C LEU A 49 -3.18 -13.68 3.73
N LEU A 50 -2.64 -12.46 3.88
CA LEU A 50 -1.25 -12.23 4.22
C LEU A 50 -0.99 -12.29 5.72
N ALA A 51 -2.04 -12.48 6.53
CA ALA A 51 -1.94 -12.67 7.97
C ALA A 51 -1.09 -13.90 8.30
N GLY A 52 -0.20 -13.77 9.29
CA GLY A 52 0.67 -14.87 9.73
C GLY A 52 1.86 -15.16 8.81
N LEU A 53 2.05 -14.42 7.70
CA LEU A 53 3.23 -14.58 6.87
C LEU A 53 4.49 -14.01 7.53
N PRO A 54 5.69 -14.53 7.18
CA PRO A 54 6.96 -13.97 7.65
C PRO A 54 7.11 -12.48 7.33
N ALA A 55 7.71 -11.74 8.26
CA ALA A 55 7.97 -10.31 8.10
C ALA A 55 8.79 -9.98 6.84
N SER A 56 9.65 -10.90 6.38
CA SER A 56 10.44 -10.76 5.15
C SER A 56 9.57 -10.60 3.90
N SER A 57 8.45 -11.33 3.81
CA SER A 57 7.49 -11.23 2.70
C SER A 57 6.71 -9.92 2.75
N ILE A 58 6.30 -9.49 3.95
CA ILE A 58 5.54 -8.24 4.17
C ILE A 58 6.43 -7.01 3.93
N HIS A 59 7.72 -7.08 4.27
CA HIS A 59 8.65 -5.98 4.11
C HIS A 59 8.77 -5.48 2.66
N GLY A 60 8.61 -6.37 1.66
CA GLY A 60 8.58 -6.00 0.26
C GLY A 60 7.39 -5.07 -0.09
N LEU A 61 6.19 -5.42 0.37
CA LEU A 61 4.98 -4.59 0.27
C LEU A 61 5.16 -3.27 1.03
N GLN A 62 5.84 -3.37 2.18
CA GLN A 62 6.46 -2.30 2.94
C GLN A 62 7.06 -1.20 2.06
N ARG A 63 8.05 -1.64 1.30
CA ARG A 63 8.86 -0.77 0.45
C ARG A 63 8.05 -0.14 -0.68
N VAL A 64 7.05 -0.85 -1.20
CA VAL A 64 6.13 -0.31 -2.21
C VAL A 64 5.36 0.87 -1.64
N GLN A 65 4.72 0.71 -0.48
CA GLN A 65 3.97 1.80 0.16
C GLN A 65 4.88 3.00 0.47
N ASN A 66 6.09 2.73 0.97
CA ASN A 66 7.05 3.77 1.32
C ASN A 66 7.52 4.56 0.08
N ALA A 67 7.73 3.87 -1.05
CA ALA A 67 8.07 4.50 -2.31
C ALA A 67 6.89 5.34 -2.84
N ALA A 68 5.67 4.85 -2.69
CA ALA A 68 4.47 5.56 -3.10
C ALA A 68 4.28 6.87 -2.32
N ALA A 69 4.46 6.85 -1.00
CA ALA A 69 4.34 8.05 -0.15
C ALA A 69 5.38 9.11 -0.53
N ARG A 70 6.63 8.68 -0.78
CA ARG A 70 7.70 9.57 -1.25
C ARG A 70 7.41 10.16 -2.62
N LEU A 71 6.84 9.37 -3.53
CA LEU A 71 6.46 9.83 -4.86
C LEU A 71 5.37 10.91 -4.79
N VAL A 72 4.34 10.68 -3.99
CA VAL A 72 3.25 11.65 -3.78
C VAL A 72 3.79 12.96 -3.21
N LEU A 73 4.59 12.89 -2.14
CA LEU A 73 5.08 14.08 -1.44
C LEU A 73 6.37 14.68 -2.04
N LYS A 74 6.86 14.15 -3.18
CA LYS A 74 8.13 14.54 -3.83
C LYS A 74 9.32 14.54 -2.87
N LYS A 75 9.40 13.53 -2.02
CA LYS A 75 10.45 13.36 -1.01
C LYS A 75 11.59 12.47 -1.50
N ARG A 76 12.79 12.67 -0.96
CA ARG A 76 13.99 11.90 -1.32
C ARG A 76 13.87 10.47 -0.81
N LYS A 77 14.62 9.55 -1.43
CA LYS A 77 14.62 8.11 -1.10
C LYS A 77 14.91 7.81 0.37
N ARG A 78 15.74 8.63 1.01
CA ARG A 78 16.18 8.46 2.42
C ARG A 78 15.36 9.26 3.43
N ASP A 79 14.38 10.04 2.97
CA ASP A 79 13.55 10.83 3.89
C ASP A 79 12.77 9.91 4.84
N HIS A 80 12.66 10.36 6.09
CA HIS A 80 12.03 9.62 7.18
C HIS A 80 10.56 9.34 6.83
N ILE A 81 10.17 8.06 6.84
CA ILE A 81 8.90 7.63 6.24
C ILE A 81 7.69 7.84 7.15
N THR A 82 7.88 7.70 8.46
CA THR A 82 6.80 7.81 9.46
C THR A 82 6.00 9.13 9.37
N PRO A 83 6.62 10.33 9.28
CA PRO A 83 5.87 11.58 9.14
C PRO A 83 5.13 11.67 7.80
N LEU A 84 5.66 11.06 6.73
CA LEU A 84 5.04 11.05 5.41
C LEU A 84 3.77 10.20 5.39
N LEU A 85 3.82 9.02 6.01
CA LEU A 85 2.63 8.17 6.15
C LEU A 85 1.58 8.85 7.01
N ARG A 86 2.00 9.52 8.11
CA ARG A 86 1.08 10.28 8.97
C ARG A 86 0.41 11.43 8.22
N SER A 87 1.17 12.22 7.47
CA SER A 87 0.61 13.35 6.69
C SER A 87 -0.36 12.91 5.59
N LEU A 88 -0.20 11.70 5.07
CA LEU A 88 -1.10 11.10 4.07
C LEU A 88 -2.25 10.31 4.70
N HIS A 89 -2.29 10.18 6.03
CA HIS A 89 -3.22 9.31 6.75
C HIS A 89 -3.15 7.84 6.27
N TRP A 90 -1.96 7.37 5.90
CA TRP A 90 -1.75 6.02 5.40
C TRP A 90 -1.23 5.09 6.50
N LEU A 91 -2.01 4.06 6.81
CA LEU A 91 -1.61 2.99 7.74
C LEU A 91 -0.49 2.12 7.14
N PRO A 92 0.57 1.76 7.90
CA PRO A 92 1.55 0.74 7.52
C PRO A 92 0.90 -0.58 7.07
N VAL A 93 1.52 -1.31 6.14
CA VAL A 93 0.95 -2.53 5.54
C VAL A 93 0.52 -3.55 6.60
N ASN A 94 1.36 -3.78 7.62
CA ASN A 94 1.01 -4.73 8.69
C ASN A 94 -0.27 -4.32 9.42
N THR A 95 -0.39 -3.05 9.78
CA THR A 95 -1.60 -2.51 10.44
C THR A 95 -2.82 -2.54 9.53
N ARG A 96 -2.65 -2.42 8.20
CA ARG A 96 -3.76 -2.58 7.23
C ARG A 96 -4.29 -4.00 7.22
N ILE A 97 -3.40 -5.00 7.29
CA ILE A 97 -3.78 -6.42 7.37
C ILE A 97 -4.59 -6.66 8.65
N SER A 98 -4.08 -6.23 9.80
CA SER A 98 -4.79 -6.34 11.08
C SER A 98 -6.16 -5.64 11.04
N TYR A 99 -6.21 -4.41 10.52
CA TYR A 99 -7.46 -3.67 10.37
C TYR A 99 -8.46 -4.44 9.48
N LYS A 100 -8.01 -5.01 8.35
CA LYS A 100 -8.88 -5.79 7.47
C LYS A 100 -9.44 -7.02 8.19
N LEU A 101 -8.60 -7.77 8.91
CA LEU A 101 -9.05 -8.92 9.70
C LEU A 101 -10.09 -8.51 10.73
N SER A 102 -9.82 -7.46 11.51
CA SER A 102 -10.77 -6.96 12.51
C SER A 102 -12.10 -6.56 11.88
N THR A 103 -12.09 -5.89 10.72
CA THR A 103 -13.33 -5.53 10.02
C THR A 103 -14.10 -6.75 9.50
N LEU A 104 -13.40 -7.82 9.07
CA LEU A 104 -14.05 -9.06 8.65
C LEU A 104 -14.70 -9.77 9.84
N VAL A 105 -13.96 -9.93 10.94
CA VAL A 105 -14.48 -10.55 12.17
C VAL A 105 -15.69 -9.78 12.70
N TYR A 106 -15.60 -8.45 12.77
CA TYR A 106 -16.72 -7.61 13.19
C TYR A 106 -17.96 -7.85 12.32
N LYS A 107 -17.81 -7.91 10.99
CA LYS A 107 -18.94 -8.16 10.09
C LYS A 107 -19.57 -9.53 10.31
N CYS A 108 -18.75 -10.57 10.50
CA CYS A 108 -19.23 -11.92 10.82
C CYS A 108 -20.02 -11.95 12.14
N LEU A 109 -19.59 -11.21 13.16
CA LEU A 109 -20.26 -11.17 14.46
C LEU A 109 -21.56 -10.36 14.49
N ASN A 110 -21.79 -9.48 13.49
CA ASN A 110 -22.96 -8.59 13.42
C ASN A 110 -23.87 -8.91 12.23
N ASP A 111 -23.83 -10.15 11.73
CA ASP A 111 -24.65 -10.63 10.60
C ASP A 111 -24.62 -9.71 9.36
N SER A 112 -23.50 -9.01 9.20
CA SER A 112 -23.24 -8.03 8.13
C SER A 112 -22.11 -8.51 7.21
N ALA A 113 -21.77 -9.79 7.30
CA ALA A 113 -20.89 -10.47 6.37
C ALA A 113 -21.59 -10.57 5.00
N PRO A 114 -20.86 -10.45 3.88
CA PRO A 114 -21.37 -10.77 2.55
C PRO A 114 -21.80 -12.23 2.43
#